data_AF-A0A5D0WHN4-F1
#
_entry.id   AF-A0A5D0WHN4-F1
#
_cell.length_a   1.000
_cell.length_b   1.000
_cell.length_c   1.000
_cell.angle_alpha   90.00
_cell.angle_beta   90.00
_cell.angle_gamma   90.00
#
_symmetry.space_group_name_H-M   'P 1'
#
loop_
_entity.id
_entity.type
_entity.pdbx_description
1 polymer ?
#
loop_
_entity_poly.entity_id
_entity_poly.type
_entity_poly.pdbx_seq_one_letter_code
_entity_poly.pdbx_strand_id
1 'polypeptide(L)'
;MLMIIITLGLFFVYFMKNREQKIGKIRLIVIASITATIGLLLSYFKPFGFIIDYMAICLPLTCLMVVIAIWKYDFLSAKARARSKAFESNRDAILLVSQQNIIIDYNKMASQLLGELGIFLTEGDLDLVFQSAPAFLETLKNGADSTLKWGMEPTERIYEISTRSIDSNHLSQGWIKTIRDVTEAYEWNKRLKRMAMVDELSGLNNRRAFMQKGERIIQEVNQKKDSLHLLMMDLDHFKNINDQFGHLNGDRVINHIGKALKTHYHAN
;
A
#
# COMPACT_ATOMS: atom_id res chain seq x y z
N MET A 1 -19.63 8.05 -48.80
CA MET A 1 -20.67 8.91 -48.21
C MET A 1 -21.16 8.39 -46.85
N LEU A 2 -21.79 7.21 -46.76
CA LEU A 2 -22.32 6.66 -45.50
C LEU A 2 -21.28 6.50 -44.38
N MET A 3 -20.11 5.92 -44.70
CA MET A 3 -18.99 5.74 -43.76
C MET A 3 -18.45 7.06 -43.18
N ILE A 4 -18.51 8.14 -43.95
CA ILE A 4 -18.03 9.48 -43.55
C ILE A 4 -19.01 10.11 -42.56
N ILE A 5 -20.30 9.94 -42.79
CA ILE A 5 -21.36 10.44 -41.89
C ILE A 5 -21.34 9.67 -40.56
N ILE A 6 -21.12 8.35 -40.61
CA ILE A 6 -21.02 7.51 -39.42
C ILE A 6 -19.77 7.85 -38.60
N THR A 7 -18.62 8.05 -39.25
CA THR A 7 -17.39 8.47 -38.55
C THR A 7 -17.51 9.88 -37.95
N LEU A 8 -18.10 10.84 -38.66
CA LEU A 8 -18.39 12.18 -38.13
C LEU A 8 -19.39 12.15 -36.97
N GLY A 9 -20.42 11.31 -37.04
CA GLY A 9 -21.43 11.14 -35.99
C GLY A 9 -20.87 10.49 -34.72
N LEU A 10 -20.15 9.37 -34.84
CA LEU A 10 -19.45 8.74 -33.71
C LEU A 10 -18.42 9.68 -33.08
N PHE A 11 -17.77 10.50 -33.91
CA PHE A 11 -16.81 11.49 -33.48
C PHE A 11 -17.46 12.66 -32.70
N PHE A 12 -18.61 13.17 -33.15
CA PHE A 12 -19.34 14.23 -32.45
C PHE A 12 -19.82 13.77 -31.06
N VAL A 13 -20.30 12.54 -30.96
CA VAL A 13 -20.69 11.92 -29.69
C VAL A 13 -19.48 11.78 -28.75
N TYR A 14 -18.33 11.37 -29.27
CA TYR A 14 -17.09 11.27 -28.49
C TYR A 14 -16.56 12.64 -28.03
N PHE A 15 -16.68 13.69 -28.88
CA PHE A 15 -16.29 15.06 -28.57
C PHE A 15 -17.09 15.66 -27.42
N MET A 16 -18.42 15.44 -27.42
CA MET A 16 -19.31 15.93 -26.36
C MET A 16 -19.01 15.30 -24.99
N LYS A 17 -18.48 14.07 -24.97
CA LYS A 17 -18.25 13.31 -23.73
C LYS A 17 -16.95 13.68 -22.97
N ASN A 18 -15.95 14.27 -23.65
CA ASN A 18 -14.58 14.43 -23.10
C ASN A 18 -14.09 15.89 -22.99
N ARG A 19 -15.00 16.83 -22.68
CA ARG A 19 -14.80 18.29 -22.83
C ARG A 19 -13.71 18.93 -21.95
N GLU A 20 -13.34 18.35 -20.80
CA GLU A 20 -12.60 19.11 -19.76
C GLU A 20 -11.06 19.02 -19.75
N GLN A 21 -10.38 18.12 -20.46
CA GLN A 21 -8.89 18.07 -20.40
C GLN A 21 -8.16 17.81 -21.73
N LYS A 22 -8.88 17.78 -22.86
CA LYS A 22 -8.32 17.29 -24.14
C LYS A 22 -8.59 18.18 -25.36
N ILE A 23 -8.94 19.45 -25.17
CA ILE A 23 -9.39 20.35 -26.26
C ILE A 23 -8.31 20.51 -27.34
N GLY A 24 -7.04 20.70 -26.98
CA GLY A 24 -5.94 20.78 -27.96
C GLY A 24 -5.68 19.45 -28.69
N LYS A 25 -5.73 18.34 -27.96
CA LYS A 25 -5.47 16.97 -28.49
C LYS A 25 -6.50 16.57 -29.54
N ILE A 26 -7.77 16.85 -29.25
CA ILE A 26 -8.88 16.48 -30.13
C ILE A 26 -8.89 17.38 -31.37
N ARG A 27 -8.60 18.69 -31.24
CA ARG A 27 -8.53 19.62 -32.39
C ARG A 27 -7.51 19.21 -33.45
N LEU A 28 -6.32 18.75 -33.07
CA LEU A 28 -5.29 18.39 -34.05
C LEU A 28 -5.63 17.10 -34.83
N ILE A 29 -6.21 16.10 -34.15
CA ILE A 29 -6.71 14.87 -34.78
C ILE A 29 -7.89 15.16 -35.70
N VAL A 30 -8.77 16.10 -35.32
CA VAL A 30 -9.88 16.58 -36.16
C VAL A 30 -9.37 17.19 -37.45
N ILE A 31 -8.42 18.14 -37.35
CA ILE A 31 -7.89 18.82 -38.54
C ILE A 31 -7.20 17.80 -39.46
N ALA A 32 -6.42 16.86 -38.92
CA ALA A 32 -5.80 15.79 -39.72
C ALA A 32 -6.85 14.91 -40.42
N SER A 33 -7.94 14.55 -39.73
CA SER A 33 -9.02 13.73 -40.31
C SER A 33 -9.83 14.49 -41.39
N ILE A 34 -10.03 15.80 -41.19
CA ILE A 34 -10.70 16.67 -42.17
C ILE A 34 -9.83 16.85 -43.42
N THR A 35 -8.51 17.06 -43.27
CA THR A 35 -7.59 17.16 -44.41
C THR A 35 -7.59 15.90 -45.26
N ALA A 36 -7.64 14.71 -44.63
CA ALA A 36 -7.71 13.44 -45.36
C ALA A 36 -9.03 13.27 -46.13
N THR A 37 -10.15 13.67 -45.52
CA THR A 37 -11.47 13.58 -46.16
C THR A 37 -11.64 14.60 -47.29
N ILE A 38 -11.07 15.80 -47.15
CA ILE A 38 -11.00 16.79 -48.23
C ILE A 38 -10.20 16.25 -49.42
N GLY A 39 -9.05 15.61 -49.19
CA GLY A 39 -8.26 14.98 -50.25
C GLY A 39 -9.03 13.91 -51.03
N LEU A 40 -9.81 13.08 -50.33
CA LEU A 40 -10.69 12.09 -50.95
C LEU A 40 -11.82 12.74 -51.77
N LEU A 41 -12.45 13.79 -51.24
CA LEU A 41 -13.52 14.52 -51.94
C LEU A 41 -13.00 15.22 -53.19
N LEU A 42 -11.83 15.86 -53.13
CA LEU A 42 -11.21 16.54 -54.28
C LEU A 42 -10.82 15.54 -55.37
N SER A 43 -10.32 14.35 -55.01
CA SER A 43 -10.01 13.28 -55.95
C SER A 43 -11.27 12.72 -56.65
N TYR A 44 -12.40 12.67 -55.94
CA TYR A 44 -13.68 12.22 -56.50
C TYR A 44 -14.33 13.26 -57.44
N PHE A 45 -14.41 14.53 -57.03
CA PHE A 45 -15.13 15.56 -57.80
C PHE A 45 -14.29 16.21 -58.91
N LYS A 46 -12.95 16.10 -58.87
CA LYS A 46 -12.01 16.72 -59.83
C LYS A 46 -12.40 18.16 -60.23
N PRO A 47 -12.61 19.08 -59.28
CA PRO A 47 -13.23 20.38 -59.53
C PRO A 47 -12.46 21.31 -60.48
N PHE A 48 -11.16 21.04 -60.71
CA PHE A 48 -10.29 21.88 -61.53
C PHE A 48 -9.88 21.23 -62.87
N GLY A 49 -10.41 20.05 -63.21
CA GLY A 49 -10.14 19.39 -64.50
C GLY A 49 -8.72 18.87 -64.72
N PHE A 50 -7.79 19.10 -63.80
CA PHE A 50 -6.42 18.56 -63.87
C PHE A 50 -6.35 17.08 -63.44
N ILE A 51 -5.45 16.31 -64.05
CA ILE A 51 -5.10 14.93 -63.63
C ILE A 51 -4.09 15.00 -62.47
N ILE A 52 -4.42 15.72 -61.41
CA ILE A 52 -3.60 15.77 -60.19
C ILE A 52 -4.19 14.77 -59.19
N ASP A 53 -3.35 13.90 -58.64
CA ASP A 53 -3.76 13.06 -57.52
C ASP A 53 -3.77 13.89 -56.23
N TYR A 54 -4.92 14.47 -55.93
CA TYR A 54 -5.13 15.26 -54.72
C TYR A 54 -4.92 14.45 -53.43
N MET A 55 -5.06 13.12 -53.50
CA MET A 55 -4.81 12.24 -52.36
C MET A 55 -3.31 12.10 -52.08
N ALA A 56 -2.48 12.08 -53.13
CA ALA A 56 -1.02 12.06 -53.01
C ALA A 56 -0.46 13.34 -52.34
N ILE A 57 -1.18 14.47 -52.42
CA ILE A 57 -0.79 15.73 -51.76
C ILE A 57 -1.32 15.79 -50.31
N CYS A 58 -2.56 15.36 -50.09
CA CYS A 58 -3.19 15.45 -48.77
C CYS A 58 -2.67 14.39 -47.80
N LEU A 59 -2.35 13.18 -48.27
CA LEU A 59 -1.93 12.07 -47.43
C LEU A 59 -0.62 12.39 -46.64
N PRO A 60 0.47 12.88 -47.26
CA PRO A 60 1.67 13.27 -46.52
C PRO A 60 1.40 14.35 -45.46
N LEU A 61 0.53 15.32 -45.78
CA LEU A 61 0.16 16.39 -44.86
C LEU A 61 -0.59 15.83 -43.64
N THR A 62 -1.49 14.87 -43.85
CA THR A 62 -2.22 14.19 -42.76
C THR A 62 -1.30 13.36 -41.87
N CYS A 63 -0.36 12.61 -42.48
CA CYS A 63 0.65 11.85 -41.74
C CYS A 63 1.55 12.76 -40.90
N LEU A 64 1.99 13.88 -41.46
CA LEU A 64 2.80 14.87 -40.74
C LEU A 64 2.06 15.44 -39.53
N MET A 65 0.78 15.78 -39.69
CA MET A 65 -0.06 16.28 -38.59
C MET A 65 -0.27 15.22 -37.50
N VAL A 66 -0.44 13.95 -37.85
CA VAL A 66 -0.55 12.85 -36.89
C VAL A 66 0.76 12.65 -36.12
N VAL A 67 1.90 12.69 -36.80
CA VAL A 67 3.23 12.60 -36.14
C VAL A 67 3.44 13.76 -35.16
N ILE A 68 3.17 14.99 -35.60
CA ILE A 68 3.20 16.18 -34.73
C ILE A 68 2.25 16.01 -33.55
N ALA A 69 1.06 15.44 -33.74
CA ALA A 69 0.11 15.18 -32.65
C ALA A 69 0.64 14.14 -31.64
N ILE A 70 1.23 13.05 -32.12
CA ILE A 70 1.82 12.01 -31.25
C ILE A 70 2.94 12.61 -30.40
N TRP A 71 3.83 13.40 -31.01
CA TRP A 71 4.96 14.04 -30.32
C TRP A 71 4.52 15.15 -29.37
N LYS A 72 3.69 16.09 -29.84
CA LYS A 72 3.25 17.26 -29.06
C LYS A 72 2.37 16.90 -27.86
N TYR A 73 1.63 15.80 -27.94
CA TYR A 73 0.66 15.43 -26.90
C TYR A 73 1.01 14.20 -26.10
N ASP A 74 2.18 13.64 -26.38
CA ASP A 74 2.84 12.56 -25.66
C ASP A 74 1.90 11.40 -25.33
N PHE A 75 1.21 10.95 -26.38
CA PHE A 75 0.02 10.09 -26.31
C PHE A 75 0.26 8.81 -25.52
N LEU A 76 1.46 8.24 -25.62
CA LEU A 76 1.83 6.97 -24.98
C LEU A 76 2.57 7.17 -23.65
N SER A 77 3.41 8.20 -23.54
CA SER A 77 4.28 8.30 -22.37
C SER A 77 3.65 9.04 -21.19
N ALA A 78 2.64 9.89 -21.37
CA ALA A 78 2.06 10.64 -20.23
C ALA A 78 1.49 9.70 -19.15
N LYS A 79 0.80 8.63 -19.56
CA LYS A 79 0.26 7.62 -18.63
C LYS A 79 1.37 6.73 -18.05
N ALA A 80 2.35 6.33 -18.87
CA ALA A 80 3.47 5.52 -18.43
C ALA A 80 4.35 6.26 -17.42
N ARG A 81 4.68 7.53 -17.70
CA ARG A 81 5.42 8.42 -16.79
C ARG A 81 4.67 8.71 -15.51
N ALA A 82 3.35 8.90 -15.55
CA ALA A 82 2.56 9.03 -14.33
C ALA A 82 2.62 7.76 -13.46
N ARG A 83 2.53 6.56 -14.07
CA ARG A 83 2.63 5.28 -13.35
C ARG A 83 4.01 5.05 -12.75
N SER A 84 5.07 5.24 -13.55
CA SER A 84 6.45 5.15 -13.08
C SER A 84 6.70 6.17 -11.96
N LYS A 85 6.23 7.42 -12.11
CA LYS A 85 6.37 8.41 -11.05
C LYS A 85 5.63 8.03 -9.78
N ALA A 86 4.41 7.48 -9.89
CA ALA A 86 3.65 6.99 -8.74
C ALA A 86 4.37 5.84 -8.02
N PHE A 87 4.91 4.88 -8.78
CA PHE A 87 5.72 3.76 -8.27
C PHE A 87 6.97 4.25 -7.53
N GLU A 88 7.72 5.17 -8.12
CA GLU A 88 8.93 5.76 -7.54
C GLU A 88 8.66 6.68 -6.35
N SER A 89 7.50 7.34 -6.32
CA SER A 89 7.11 8.25 -5.22
C SER A 89 6.47 7.54 -4.03
N ASN A 90 6.23 6.22 -4.14
CA ASN A 90 5.62 5.46 -3.05
C ASN A 90 6.54 5.46 -1.82
N ARG A 91 5.93 5.61 -0.65
CA ARG A 91 6.64 5.58 0.65
C ARG A 91 6.96 4.17 1.12
N ASP A 92 6.28 3.18 0.56
CA ASP A 92 6.58 1.78 0.83
C ASP A 92 7.63 1.27 -0.18
N ALA A 93 8.46 0.35 0.28
CA ALA A 93 9.39 -0.37 -0.58
C ALA A 93 8.60 -1.39 -1.41
N ILE A 94 8.67 -1.28 -2.73
CA ILE A 94 7.95 -2.18 -3.64
C ILE A 94 8.96 -2.95 -4.48
N LEU A 95 8.79 -4.27 -4.53
CA LEU A 95 9.51 -5.18 -5.42
C LEU A 95 8.50 -5.91 -6.30
N LEU A 96 8.78 -5.95 -7.60
CA LEU A 96 8.07 -6.76 -8.58
C LEU A 96 8.88 -8.02 -8.83
N VAL A 97 8.27 -9.17 -8.63
CA VAL A 97 8.93 -10.47 -8.72
C VAL A 97 8.15 -11.36 -9.69
N SER A 98 8.85 -12.04 -10.59
CA SER A 98 8.27 -13.04 -11.49
C SER A 98 7.78 -14.27 -10.71
N GLN A 99 7.03 -15.15 -11.37
CA GLN A 99 6.69 -16.47 -10.83
C GLN A 99 7.91 -17.33 -10.49
N GLN A 100 9.02 -17.15 -11.20
CA GLN A 100 10.28 -17.88 -10.96
C GLN A 100 11.16 -17.21 -9.89
N ASN A 101 10.60 -16.34 -9.03
CA ASN A 101 11.35 -15.59 -8.01
C ASN A 101 12.48 -14.71 -8.58
N ILE A 102 12.27 -14.14 -9.77
CA ILE A 102 13.21 -13.19 -10.38
C ILE A 102 12.69 -11.78 -10.11
N ILE A 103 13.51 -10.90 -9.54
CA ILE A 103 13.21 -9.48 -9.38
C ILE A 103 13.17 -8.85 -10.78
N ILE A 104 11.99 -8.41 -11.18
CA ILE A 104 11.72 -7.74 -12.46
C ILE A 104 12.01 -6.24 -12.33
N ASP A 105 11.59 -5.62 -11.22
CA ASP A 105 11.70 -4.17 -11.00
C ASP A 105 11.53 -3.86 -9.51
N TYR A 106 11.99 -2.70 -9.06
CA TYR A 106 11.85 -2.21 -7.69
C TYR A 106 11.91 -0.68 -7.64
N ASN A 107 11.21 -0.08 -6.67
CA ASN A 107 11.24 1.38 -6.55
C ASN A 107 12.46 1.88 -5.76
N LYS A 108 12.72 3.19 -5.85
CA LYS A 108 13.79 3.83 -5.06
C LYS A 108 13.72 3.54 -3.57
N MET A 109 12.52 3.51 -2.99
CA MET A 109 12.34 3.23 -1.56
C MET A 109 12.81 1.82 -1.20
N ALA A 110 12.56 0.80 -2.05
CA ALA A 110 13.06 -0.55 -1.83
C ALA A 110 14.58 -0.60 -1.81
N SER A 111 15.24 0.09 -2.75
CA SER A 111 16.71 0.19 -2.77
C SER A 111 17.26 0.88 -1.53
N GLN A 112 16.60 1.95 -1.06
CA GLN A 112 17.01 2.68 0.15
C GLN A 112 16.83 1.85 1.42
N LEU A 113 15.63 1.33 1.65
CA LEU A 113 15.29 0.57 2.85
C LEU A 113 16.14 -0.70 2.97
N LEU A 114 16.25 -1.48 1.90
CA LEU A 114 17.04 -2.71 1.91
C LEU A 114 18.55 -2.39 1.94
N GLY A 115 18.97 -1.29 1.31
CA GLY A 115 20.35 -0.79 1.39
C GLY A 115 20.78 -0.43 2.81
N GLU A 116 19.89 0.17 3.62
CA GLU A 116 20.14 0.39 5.06
C GLU A 116 20.34 -0.92 5.84
N LEU A 117 19.77 -2.02 5.35
CA LEU A 117 19.93 -3.36 5.92
C LEU A 117 21.12 -4.12 5.35
N GLY A 118 21.91 -3.49 4.47
CA GLY A 118 23.05 -4.11 3.80
C GLY A 118 22.68 -5.03 2.63
N ILE A 119 21.43 -4.95 2.15
CA ILE A 119 20.93 -5.73 1.01
C ILE A 119 20.89 -4.81 -0.22
N PHE A 120 21.78 -5.05 -1.18
CA PHE A 120 21.84 -4.28 -2.42
C PHE A 120 20.99 -4.95 -3.48
N LEU A 121 19.87 -4.32 -3.82
CA LEU A 121 18.98 -4.82 -4.85
C LEU A 121 19.59 -4.73 -6.25
N THR A 122 19.48 -5.82 -7.00
CA THR A 122 19.72 -5.90 -8.44
C THR A 122 18.59 -6.66 -9.09
N GLU A 123 18.27 -6.36 -10.34
CA GLU A 123 17.42 -7.23 -11.15
C GLU A 123 18.10 -8.61 -11.29
N GLY A 124 17.32 -9.68 -11.18
CA GLY A 124 17.87 -11.05 -11.17
C GLY A 124 17.25 -11.95 -10.10
N ASP A 125 17.94 -13.01 -9.73
CA ASP A 125 17.42 -14.02 -8.81
C ASP A 125 17.25 -13.46 -7.38
N LEU A 126 16.04 -13.56 -6.84
CA LEU A 126 15.71 -13.16 -5.48
C LEU A 126 16.56 -13.91 -4.45
N ASP A 127 16.87 -15.18 -4.70
CA ASP A 127 17.68 -16.01 -3.81
C ASP A 127 19.11 -15.48 -3.67
N LEU A 128 19.69 -15.00 -4.77
CA LEU A 128 21.05 -14.47 -4.78
C LEU A 128 21.11 -13.12 -4.04
N VAL A 129 20.14 -12.25 -4.28
CA VAL A 129 20.09 -10.90 -3.69
C VAL A 129 19.88 -10.96 -2.17
N PHE A 130 19.07 -11.91 -1.68
CA PHE A 130 18.76 -12.04 -0.25
C PHE A 130 19.59 -13.14 0.44
N GLN A 131 20.69 -13.59 -0.14
CA GLN A 131 21.55 -14.63 0.43
C GLN A 131 22.09 -14.26 1.83
N SER A 132 22.39 -12.98 2.05
CA SER A 132 22.85 -12.44 3.35
C SER A 132 21.73 -12.29 4.39
N ALA A 133 20.46 -12.41 3.98
CA ALA A 133 19.28 -12.19 4.81
C ALA A 133 18.23 -13.31 4.61
N PRO A 134 18.52 -14.55 5.03
CA PRO A 134 17.64 -15.70 4.80
C PRO A 134 16.24 -15.55 5.40
N ALA A 135 16.11 -14.85 6.54
CA ALA A 135 14.81 -14.57 7.15
C ALA A 135 13.93 -13.67 6.27
N PHE A 136 14.52 -12.69 5.57
CA PHE A 136 13.79 -11.88 4.58
C PHE A 136 13.38 -12.72 3.39
N LEU A 137 14.28 -13.57 2.88
CA LEU A 137 14.02 -14.44 1.74
C LEU A 137 12.85 -15.40 2.01
N GLU A 138 12.83 -16.06 3.16
CA GLU A 138 11.73 -16.96 3.55
C GLU A 138 10.40 -16.21 3.64
N THR A 139 10.41 -15.03 4.26
CA THR A 139 9.23 -14.19 4.40
C THR A 139 8.74 -13.66 3.05
N LEU A 140 9.65 -13.29 2.14
CA LEU A 140 9.33 -12.86 0.79
C LEU A 140 8.84 -14.01 -0.08
N LYS A 141 9.28 -15.25 0.15
CA LYS A 141 8.75 -16.44 -0.54
C LYS A 141 7.40 -16.87 -0.01
N ASN A 142 7.09 -16.52 1.24
CA ASN A 142 5.77 -16.73 1.80
C ASN A 142 4.73 -15.99 0.94
N GLY A 143 3.73 -16.73 0.45
CA GLY A 143 2.66 -16.18 -0.40
C GLY A 143 1.66 -15.33 0.38
N ALA A 144 1.78 -15.28 1.71
CA ALA A 144 0.89 -14.57 2.61
C ALA A 144 1.53 -13.32 3.22
N ASP A 145 0.68 -12.42 3.69
CA ASP A 145 1.10 -11.25 4.46
C ASP A 145 1.73 -11.73 5.78
N SER A 146 2.92 -11.21 6.09
CA SER A 146 3.72 -11.66 7.22
C SER A 146 4.52 -10.53 7.83
N THR A 147 4.91 -10.69 9.08
CA THR A 147 5.70 -9.71 9.83
C THR A 147 7.04 -10.32 10.19
N LEU A 148 8.11 -9.59 9.91
CA LEU A 148 9.48 -9.97 10.20
C LEU A 148 10.08 -9.03 11.23
N LYS A 149 10.72 -9.59 12.25
CA LYS A 149 11.57 -8.87 13.20
C LYS A 149 13.01 -8.98 12.73
N TRP A 150 13.73 -7.86 12.74
CA TRP A 150 15.09 -7.78 12.26
C TRP A 150 15.98 -6.99 13.21
N GLY A 151 17.18 -7.50 13.47
CA GLY A 151 18.13 -6.93 14.42
C GLY A 151 18.03 -7.51 15.82
N MET A 152 18.73 -6.90 16.77
CA MET A 152 18.72 -7.27 18.19
C MET A 152 18.14 -6.14 19.03
N GLU A 153 17.47 -6.47 20.13
CA GLU A 153 17.03 -5.47 21.12
C GLU A 153 18.25 -4.69 21.65
N PRO A 154 18.20 -3.34 21.75
CA PRO A 154 17.03 -2.45 21.60
C PRO A 154 16.80 -1.88 20.19
N THR A 155 17.63 -2.23 19.21
CA THR A 155 17.55 -1.75 17.82
C THR A 155 16.71 -2.65 16.90
N GLU A 156 15.87 -3.51 17.49
CA GLU A 156 14.98 -4.41 16.73
C GLU A 156 13.98 -3.58 15.92
N ARG A 157 13.95 -3.81 14.61
CA ARG A 157 12.96 -3.23 13.70
C ARG A 157 11.95 -4.29 13.28
N ILE A 158 10.73 -3.85 13.01
CA ILE A 158 9.60 -4.69 12.61
C ILE A 158 9.17 -4.30 11.21
N TYR A 159 9.27 -5.24 10.29
CA TYR A 159 8.88 -5.08 8.90
C TYR A 159 7.62 -5.86 8.60
N GLU A 160 6.64 -5.21 7.98
CA GLU A 160 5.47 -5.86 7.40
C GLU A 160 5.74 -6.11 5.91
N ILE A 161 5.59 -7.35 5.49
CA ILE A 161 5.76 -7.77 4.11
C ILE A 161 4.42 -8.27 3.60
N SER A 162 3.85 -7.56 2.63
CA SER A 162 2.60 -7.95 1.98
C SER A 162 2.84 -8.44 0.57
N THR A 163 2.07 -9.46 0.19
CA THR A 163 2.19 -10.13 -1.10
C THR A 163 0.88 -10.01 -1.87
N ARG A 164 0.94 -9.49 -3.09
CA ARG A 164 -0.21 -9.42 -3.99
C ARG A 164 0.14 -10.05 -5.33
N SER A 165 -0.72 -10.92 -5.87
CA SER A 165 -0.55 -11.48 -7.21
C SER A 165 -0.76 -10.41 -8.28
N ILE A 166 -0.01 -10.51 -9.37
CA ILE A 166 -0.24 -9.73 -10.57
C ILE A 166 -1.05 -10.60 -11.52
N ASP A 167 -2.37 -10.51 -11.48
CA ASP A 167 -3.23 -11.32 -12.33
C ASP A 167 -3.57 -10.59 -13.64
N SER A 168 -3.27 -11.24 -14.77
CA SER A 168 -3.74 -10.83 -16.09
C SER A 168 -4.44 -12.01 -16.74
N ASN A 169 -5.75 -11.92 -16.97
CA ASN A 169 -6.56 -12.97 -17.62
C ASN A 169 -6.38 -14.37 -16.99
N HIS A 170 -6.52 -14.48 -15.66
CA HIS A 170 -6.46 -15.74 -14.89
C HIS A 170 -5.10 -16.48 -14.88
N LEU A 171 -4.04 -15.86 -15.39
CA LEU A 171 -2.67 -16.32 -15.19
C LEU A 171 -1.95 -15.27 -14.34
N SER A 172 -1.52 -15.67 -13.14
CA SER A 172 -0.62 -14.85 -12.32
C SER A 172 0.66 -14.63 -13.12
N GLN A 173 1.10 -13.40 -13.32
CA GLN A 173 2.36 -13.09 -14.00
C GLN A 173 3.52 -12.89 -13.03
N GLY A 174 3.23 -12.92 -11.72
CA GLY A 174 4.21 -12.67 -10.67
C GLY A 174 3.55 -12.09 -9.43
N TRP A 175 4.37 -11.44 -8.62
CA TRP A 175 4.03 -10.92 -7.30
C TRP A 175 4.51 -9.49 -7.14
N ILE A 176 3.68 -8.67 -6.49
CA ILE A 176 4.07 -7.40 -5.91
C ILE A 176 4.33 -7.65 -4.44
N LYS A 177 5.58 -7.49 -4.02
CA LYS A 177 6.00 -7.56 -2.62
C LYS A 177 6.16 -6.13 -2.12
N THR A 178 5.42 -5.78 -1.08
CA THR A 178 5.53 -4.46 -0.45
C THR A 178 6.08 -4.64 0.95
N ILE A 179 7.18 -3.95 1.25
CA ILE A 179 7.88 -3.98 2.53
C ILE A 179 7.69 -2.62 3.19
N ARG A 180 7.25 -2.62 4.45
CA ARG A 180 7.06 -1.41 5.24
C ARG A 180 7.70 -1.58 6.61
N ASP A 181 8.48 -0.58 7.04
CA ASP A 181 8.90 -0.47 8.44
C ASP A 181 7.69 0.00 9.27
N VAL A 182 7.25 -0.85 10.18
CA VAL A 182 6.11 -0.60 11.08
C VAL A 182 6.53 -0.57 12.55
N THR A 183 7.83 -0.39 12.82
CA THR A 183 8.39 -0.43 14.18
C THR A 183 7.69 0.56 15.12
N GLU A 184 7.65 1.84 14.75
CA GLU A 184 7.00 2.88 15.56
C GLU A 184 5.51 2.59 15.79
N ALA A 185 4.79 2.21 14.74
CA ALA A 185 3.37 1.89 14.82
C ALA A 185 3.11 0.70 15.75
N TYR A 186 3.97 -0.33 15.68
CA TYR A 186 3.90 -1.49 16.55
C TYR A 186 4.20 -1.13 18.01
N GLU A 187 5.23 -0.33 18.27
CA GLU A 187 5.57 0.15 19.62
C GLU A 187 4.46 1.00 20.23
N TRP A 188 3.88 1.92 19.45
CA TRP A 188 2.72 2.70 19.89
C TRP A 188 1.53 1.81 20.19
N ASN A 189 1.23 0.84 19.33
CA ASN A 189 0.14 -0.12 19.57
C ASN A 189 0.39 -0.93 20.85
N LYS A 190 1.62 -1.40 21.07
CA LYS A 190 2.03 -2.11 22.30
C LYS A 190 1.87 -1.23 23.53
N ARG A 191 2.24 0.05 23.45
CA ARG A 191 2.08 1.02 24.55
C ARG A 191 0.60 1.31 24.83
N LEU A 192 -0.21 1.55 23.80
CA LEU A 192 -1.66 1.74 23.92
C LEU A 192 -2.33 0.52 24.54
N LYS A 193 -1.96 -0.69 24.11
CA LYS A 193 -2.42 -1.93 24.73
C LYS A 193 -2.03 -2.01 26.20
N ARG A 194 -0.80 -1.66 26.57
CA ARG A 194 -0.37 -1.66 27.98
C ARG A 194 -1.20 -0.66 28.80
N MET A 195 -1.41 0.56 28.31
CA MET A 195 -2.24 1.57 28.98
C MET A 195 -3.70 1.09 29.11
N ALA A 196 -4.23 0.41 28.10
CA ALA A 196 -5.58 -0.15 28.14
C ALA A 196 -5.74 -1.39 29.03
N MET A 197 -4.65 -1.94 29.57
CA MET A 197 -4.65 -3.15 30.43
C MET A 197 -4.34 -2.83 31.89
N VAL A 198 -3.85 -1.63 32.18
CA VAL A 198 -3.48 -1.21 33.53
C VAL A 198 -4.50 -0.18 34.01
N ASP A 199 -4.94 -0.32 35.26
CA ASP A 199 -5.72 0.71 35.95
C ASP A 199 -4.76 1.82 36.39
N GLU A 200 -4.98 3.06 35.93
CA GLU A 200 -4.03 4.16 36.15
C GLU A 200 -3.91 4.56 37.63
N LEU A 201 -4.97 4.35 38.42
CA LEU A 201 -5.03 4.74 39.82
C LEU A 201 -4.24 3.78 40.72
N SER A 202 -4.53 2.48 40.62
CA SER A 202 -3.86 1.42 41.39
C SER A 202 -2.55 0.97 40.77
N GLY A 203 -2.36 1.18 39.46
CA GLY A 203 -1.27 0.62 38.68
C GLY A 203 -1.39 -0.89 38.44
N LEU A 204 -2.45 -1.56 38.90
CA LEU A 204 -2.67 -3.00 38.73
C LEU A 204 -3.28 -3.33 37.37
N ASN A 205 -3.34 -4.62 37.02
CA ASN A 205 -4.12 -5.07 35.87
C ASN A 205 -5.59 -4.69 36.07
N ASN A 206 -6.18 -4.02 35.09
CA ASN A 206 -7.60 -3.71 35.12
C ASN A 206 -8.45 -4.95 34.86
N ARG A 207 -9.78 -4.81 34.95
CA ARG A 207 -10.71 -5.91 34.73
C ARG A 207 -10.50 -6.62 33.39
N ARG A 208 -10.20 -5.90 32.30
CA ARG A 208 -9.96 -6.50 30.98
C ARG A 208 -8.71 -7.38 30.99
N ALA A 209 -7.62 -6.88 31.56
CA ALA A 209 -6.37 -7.62 31.69
C ALA A 209 -6.52 -8.85 32.61
N PHE A 210 -7.26 -8.71 33.72
CA PHE A 210 -7.60 -9.81 34.61
C PHE A 210 -8.33 -10.94 33.86
N MET A 211 -9.39 -10.61 33.10
CA MET A 211 -10.15 -11.62 32.36
C MET A 211 -9.29 -12.31 31.28
N GLN A 212 -8.51 -11.55 30.51
CA GLN A 212 -7.64 -12.12 29.47
C GLN A 212 -6.54 -13.01 30.05
N LYS A 213 -5.88 -12.60 31.14
CA LYS A 213 -4.85 -13.42 31.78
C LYS A 213 -5.46 -14.63 32.47
N GLY A 214 -6.62 -14.47 33.11
CA GLY A 214 -7.36 -15.56 33.75
C GLY A 214 -7.74 -16.66 32.77
N GLU A 215 -8.24 -16.31 31.59
CA GLU A 215 -8.59 -17.30 30.56
C GLU A 215 -7.38 -18.13 30.10
N ARG A 216 -6.23 -17.49 29.89
CA ARG A 216 -4.98 -18.21 29.57
C ARG A 216 -4.54 -19.14 30.69
N ILE A 217 -4.52 -18.66 31.94
CA ILE A 217 -4.10 -19.47 33.09
C ILE A 217 -5.03 -20.68 33.24
N ILE A 218 -6.34 -20.51 33.09
CA ILE A 218 -7.31 -21.62 33.15
C ILE A 218 -7.00 -22.66 32.07
N GLN A 219 -6.72 -22.24 30.83
CA GLN A 219 -6.34 -23.15 29.76
C GLN A 219 -5.05 -23.92 30.06
N GLU A 220 -4.01 -23.23 30.56
CA GLU A 220 -2.74 -23.86 30.91
C GLU A 220 -2.87 -24.86 32.07
N VAL A 221 -3.60 -24.49 33.11
CA VAL A 221 -3.87 -25.35 34.28
C VAL A 221 -4.66 -26.59 33.86
N ASN A 222 -5.66 -26.43 33.00
CA ASN A 222 -6.43 -27.55 32.45
C ASN A 222 -5.56 -28.52 31.63
N GLN A 223 -4.61 -27.99 30.83
CA GLN A 223 -3.67 -28.82 30.07
C GLN A 223 -2.69 -29.57 30.98
N LYS A 224 -2.19 -28.90 32.02
CA LYS A 224 -1.21 -29.47 32.97
C LYS A 224 -1.84 -30.31 34.08
N LYS A 225 -3.18 -30.35 34.16
CA LYS A 225 -3.94 -30.95 35.27
C LYS A 225 -3.50 -30.43 36.65
N ASP A 226 -3.20 -29.14 36.70
CA ASP A 226 -2.82 -28.46 37.94
C ASP A 226 -4.07 -27.87 38.64
N SER A 227 -3.89 -27.21 39.77
CA SER A 227 -4.94 -26.50 40.50
C SER A 227 -4.79 -24.98 40.36
N LEU A 228 -5.92 -24.28 40.26
CA LEU A 228 -5.99 -22.82 40.24
C LEU A 228 -6.74 -22.32 41.46
N HIS A 229 -6.14 -21.38 42.19
CA HIS A 229 -6.77 -20.69 43.31
C HIS A 229 -7.03 -19.23 42.93
N LEU A 230 -8.23 -18.74 43.26
CA LEU A 230 -8.62 -17.34 43.06
C LEU A 230 -8.97 -16.71 44.40
N LEU A 231 -8.41 -15.54 44.67
CA LEU A 231 -8.69 -14.73 45.84
C LEU A 231 -9.34 -13.42 45.39
N MET A 232 -10.49 -13.09 45.97
CA MET A 232 -11.15 -11.79 45.81
C MET A 232 -11.06 -11.05 47.14
N MET A 233 -10.57 -9.82 47.12
CA MET A 233 -10.39 -8.97 48.29
C MET A 233 -11.07 -7.63 48.05
N ASP A 234 -11.72 -7.09 49.07
CA ASP A 234 -12.29 -5.74 49.08
C ASP A 234 -11.59 -4.88 50.13
N LEU A 235 -11.62 -3.56 49.97
CA LEU A 235 -11.05 -2.62 50.92
C LEU A 235 -12.11 -2.19 51.94
N ASP A 236 -12.07 -2.84 53.10
CA ASP A 236 -13.00 -2.55 54.18
C ASP A 236 -12.99 -1.06 54.56
N HIS A 237 -14.18 -0.51 54.73
CA HIS A 237 -14.39 0.89 55.14
C HIS A 237 -13.76 1.96 54.22
N PHE A 238 -13.40 1.63 52.97
CA PHE A 238 -12.79 2.59 52.05
C PHE A 238 -13.65 3.84 51.80
N LYS A 239 -14.98 3.69 51.82
CA LYS A 239 -15.92 4.82 51.73
C LYS A 239 -15.73 5.82 52.87
N ASN A 240 -15.52 5.36 54.11
CA ASN A 240 -15.30 6.24 55.25
C ASN A 240 -14.02 7.07 55.08
N ILE A 241 -12.98 6.49 54.47
CA ILE A 241 -11.74 7.21 54.15
C ILE A 241 -12.01 8.33 53.14
N ASN A 242 -12.75 8.04 52.07
CA ASN A 242 -13.15 9.04 51.09
C ASN A 242 -13.99 10.16 51.72
N ASP A 243 -14.96 9.80 52.56
CA ASP A 243 -15.88 10.76 53.18
C ASP A 243 -15.17 11.65 54.21
N GLN A 244 -14.17 11.13 54.94
CA GLN A 244 -13.45 11.87 55.98
C GLN A 244 -12.24 12.65 55.46
N PHE A 245 -11.51 12.11 54.48
CA PHE A 245 -10.23 12.67 54.01
C PHE A 245 -10.28 13.15 52.56
N GLY A 246 -11.40 12.97 51.86
CA GLY A 246 -11.57 13.33 50.46
C GLY A 246 -10.95 12.33 49.49
N HIS A 247 -11.45 12.35 48.25
CA HIS A 247 -11.08 11.40 47.20
C HIS A 247 -9.58 11.34 46.90
N LEU A 248 -8.86 12.47 46.95
CA LEU A 248 -7.42 12.50 46.72
C LEU A 248 -6.62 11.64 47.72
N ASN A 249 -7.11 11.50 48.96
CA ASN A 249 -6.50 10.63 49.96
C ASN A 249 -6.91 9.17 49.77
N GLY A 250 -8.16 8.91 49.36
CA GLY A 250 -8.57 7.58 48.93
C GLY A 250 -7.75 7.05 47.76
N ASP A 251 -7.46 7.92 46.79
CA ASP A 251 -6.61 7.61 45.64
C ASP A 251 -5.20 7.19 46.06
N ARG A 252 -4.62 7.87 47.07
CA ARG A 252 -3.32 7.50 47.65
C ARG A 252 -3.35 6.13 48.32
N VAL A 253 -4.45 5.80 49.01
CA VAL A 253 -4.64 4.48 49.63
C VAL A 253 -4.68 3.40 48.55
N ILE A 254 -5.48 3.57 47.49
CA ILE A 254 -5.54 2.63 46.36
C ILE A 254 -4.16 2.45 45.71
N ASN A 255 -3.43 3.55 45.47
CA ASN A 255 -2.10 3.49 44.87
C ASN A 255 -1.09 2.74 45.77
N HIS A 256 -1.15 2.96 47.09
CA HIS A 256 -0.28 2.28 48.05
C HIS A 256 -0.54 0.78 48.08
N ILE A 257 -1.81 0.37 48.09
CA ILE A 257 -2.22 -1.04 48.07
C ILE A 257 -1.80 -1.70 46.75
N GLY A 258 -2.00 -1.03 45.61
CA GLY A 258 -1.56 -1.53 44.32
C GLY A 258 -0.06 -1.77 44.25
N LYS A 259 0.74 -0.86 44.83
CA LYS A 259 2.19 -1.04 44.98
C LYS A 259 2.53 -2.22 45.89
N ALA A 260 1.91 -2.33 47.07
CA ALA A 260 2.14 -3.43 47.99
C ALA A 260 1.85 -4.80 47.34
N LEU A 261 0.74 -4.90 46.61
CA LEU A 261 0.39 -6.13 45.88
C LEU A 261 1.41 -6.48 44.81
N LYS A 262 1.91 -5.51 44.03
CA LYS A 262 2.98 -5.76 43.05
C LYS A 262 4.31 -6.19 43.67
N THR A 263 4.65 -5.65 44.84
CA THR A 263 5.91 -5.97 45.52
C THR A 263 5.87 -7.37 46.13
N HIS A 264 4.73 -7.79 46.68
CA HIS A 264 4.62 -9.07 47.38
C HIS A 264 4.14 -10.23 46.49
N TYR A 265 3.51 -9.94 45.35
CA TYR A 265 3.03 -10.94 44.41
C TYR A 265 3.61 -10.68 43.01
N HIS A 266 4.53 -11.55 42.60
CA HIS A 266 5.06 -11.53 41.25
C HIS A 266 4.14 -12.27 40.28
N ALA A 267 3.87 -11.63 39.16
CA ALA A 267 3.40 -12.33 37.97
C ALA A 267 4.59 -13.11 37.41
N ASN A 268 4.65 -14.42 37.67
CA ASN A 268 5.31 -15.32 36.73
C ASN A 268 4.66 -15.19 35.34
#